data_AF-A0A7C3EH17-F1
#
_entry.id   AF-A0A7C3EH17-F1
#
_cell.length_a   1.000
_cell.length_b   1.000
_cell.length_c   1.000
_cell.angle_alpha   90.00
_cell.angle_beta   90.00
_cell.angle_gamma   90.00
#
_symmetry.space_group_name_H-M   'P 1'
#
loop_
_entity.id
_entity.type
_entity.pdbx_description
1 polymer ?
#
loop_
_entity_poly.entity_id
_entity_poly.type
_entity_poly.pdbx_seq_one_letter_code
_entity_poly.pdbx_strand_id
1 'polypeptide(L)'
;MKTIGLKSKMKKLMIKIMNILMLSCKKATELIEKKMYFKLTKVESVQLILHKSMCDACTAYEKQSKFLDKVLKKNDNAFPFNITLSVNEELKQKIINRIK
;
A
#
# COMPACT_ATOMS: atom_id res chain seq x y z
N MET A 1 -28.13 36.13 -12.06
CA MET A 1 -26.71 36.01 -12.48
C MET A 1 -25.77 35.31 -11.48
N LYS A 2 -25.99 35.37 -10.15
CA LYS A 2 -25.13 34.72 -9.13
C LYS A 2 -25.06 33.18 -9.18
N THR A 3 -26.11 32.50 -9.65
CA THR A 3 -26.24 31.02 -9.61
C THR A 3 -25.36 30.28 -10.62
N ILE A 4 -25.00 30.92 -11.74
CA ILE A 4 -24.18 30.33 -12.82
C ILE A 4 -22.71 30.18 -12.38
N GLY A 5 -22.18 31.18 -11.66
CA GLY A 5 -20.81 31.14 -11.13
C GLY A 5 -20.60 30.08 -10.05
N LEU A 6 -21.64 29.78 -9.24
CA LEU A 6 -21.55 28.77 -8.19
C LEU A 6 -21.57 27.34 -8.75
N LYS A 7 -22.41 27.07 -9.77
CA LYS A 7 -22.42 25.78 -10.49
C LYS A 7 -21.09 25.49 -11.19
N SER A 8 -20.47 26.51 -11.77
CA SER A 8 -19.13 26.38 -12.40
C SER A 8 -18.04 26.02 -11.38
N LYS A 9 -18.01 26.68 -10.22
CA LYS A 9 -17.07 26.36 -9.13
C LYS A 9 -17.26 24.95 -8.58
N MET A 10 -18.50 24.54 -8.36
CA MET A 10 -18.86 23.18 -7.94
C MET A 10 -18.36 22.12 -8.93
N LYS A 11 -18.60 22.32 -10.23
CA LYS A 11 -18.13 21.40 -11.28
C LYS A 11 -16.61 21.27 -11.30
N LYS A 12 -15.89 22.39 -11.16
CA LYS A 12 -14.42 22.41 -11.10
C LYS A 12 -13.88 21.68 -9.87
N LEU A 13 -14.56 21.81 -8.72
CA LEU A 13 -14.21 21.10 -7.49
C LEU A 13 -14.42 19.58 -7.64
N MET A 14 -15.54 19.15 -8.22
CA MET A 14 -15.83 17.73 -8.44
C MET A 14 -14.81 17.05 -9.36
N ILE A 15 -14.42 17.70 -10.46
CA ILE A 15 -13.38 17.16 -11.38
C ILE A 15 -12.04 17.00 -10.64
N LYS A 16 -11.68 17.99 -9.81
CA LYS A 16 -10.44 17.94 -9.02
C LYS A 16 -10.46 16.77 -8.03
N ILE A 17 -11.60 16.53 -7.39
CA ILE A 17 -11.80 15.40 -6.47
C ILE A 17 -11.71 14.07 -7.23
N MET A 18 -12.35 13.96 -8.40
CA MET A 18 -12.31 12.72 -9.22
C MET A 18 -10.88 12.35 -9.63
N ASN A 19 -10.08 13.34 -10.04
CA ASN A 19 -8.69 13.12 -10.42
C ASN A 19 -7.80 12.69 -9.24
N ILE A 20 -8.14 13.10 -8.02
CA ILE A 20 -7.44 12.65 -6.81
C ILE A 20 -7.91 11.24 -6.43
N LEU A 21 -9.19 10.91 -6.62
CA LEU A 21 -9.76 9.64 -6.17
C LEU A 21 -9.55 8.46 -7.13
N MET A 22 -9.33 8.72 -8.42
CA MET A 22 -9.09 7.66 -9.40
C MET A 22 -7.64 7.16 -9.37
N LEU A 23 -7.46 5.94 -8.89
CA LEU A 23 -6.20 5.21 -8.98
C LEU A 23 -6.09 4.44 -10.30
N SER A 24 -4.87 4.28 -10.79
CA SER A 24 -4.55 3.23 -11.76
C SER A 24 -4.50 1.87 -11.07
N CYS A 25 -4.71 0.78 -11.82
CA CYS A 25 -4.59 -0.58 -11.27
C CYS A 25 -3.21 -0.81 -10.63
N LYS A 26 -2.14 -0.26 -11.23
CA LYS A 26 -0.77 -0.30 -10.69
C LYS A 26 -0.69 0.33 -9.30
N LYS A 27 -1.30 1.50 -9.09
CA LYS A 27 -1.30 2.15 -7.78
C LYS A 27 -2.21 1.42 -6.80
N ALA A 28 -3.32 0.85 -7.26
CA ALA A 28 -4.20 0.04 -6.42
C ALA A 28 -3.49 -1.21 -5.91
N THR A 29 -2.76 -1.96 -6.75
CA THR A 29 -1.97 -3.12 -6.32
C THR A 29 -0.86 -2.73 -5.34
N GLU A 30 -0.18 -1.60 -5.57
CA GLU A 30 0.79 -1.05 -4.61
C GLU A 30 0.17 -0.80 -3.22
N LEU A 31 -1.03 -0.19 -3.15
CA LEU A 31 -1.72 0.04 -1.88
C LEU A 31 -2.25 -1.24 -1.24
N ILE A 32 -2.60 -2.26 -2.05
CA ILE A 32 -2.98 -3.59 -1.56
C ILE A 32 -1.80 -4.27 -0.85
N GLU A 33 -0.60 -4.21 -1.42
CA GLU A 33 0.59 -4.76 -0.76
C GLU A 33 0.98 -3.92 0.47
N LYS A 34 0.97 -2.59 0.33
CA LYS A 34 1.29 -1.69 1.43
C LYS A 34 0.42 -1.96 2.65
N LYS A 35 -0.90 -2.15 2.49
CA LYS A 35 -1.80 -2.37 3.64
C LYS A 35 -1.60 -3.68 4.38
N MET A 36 -0.87 -4.64 3.81
CA MET A 36 -0.59 -5.93 4.45
C MET A 36 0.54 -5.84 5.49
N TYR A 37 1.44 -4.87 5.33
CA TYR A 37 2.61 -4.70 6.20
C TYR A 37 2.68 -3.32 6.88
N PHE A 38 1.97 -2.33 6.34
CA PHE A 38 1.97 -0.94 6.80
C PHE A 38 0.55 -0.37 6.84
N LYS A 39 0.35 0.71 7.60
CA LYS A 39 -0.93 1.43 7.58
C LYS A 39 -1.05 2.28 6.32
N LEU A 40 -2.22 2.25 5.70
CA LEU A 40 -2.59 3.24 4.69
C LEU A 40 -3.01 4.55 5.37
N THR A 41 -2.77 5.66 4.70
CA THR A 41 -3.43 6.92 5.07
C THR A 41 -4.95 6.80 4.85
N LYS A 42 -5.73 7.69 5.48
CA LYS A 42 -7.19 7.72 5.30
C LYS A 42 -7.58 7.92 3.83
N VAL A 43 -6.84 8.78 3.11
CA VAL A 43 -7.07 9.05 1.68
C VAL A 43 -6.77 7.80 0.85
N GLU A 44 -5.62 7.17 1.04
CA GLU A 44 -5.26 5.92 0.36
C GLU A 44 -6.28 4.81 0.61
N SER A 45 -6.80 4.71 1.83
CA SER A 45 -7.82 3.71 2.19
C SER A 45 -9.11 3.93 1.39
N VAL A 46 -9.62 5.16 1.34
CA VAL A 46 -10.84 5.50 0.59
C VAL A 46 -10.64 5.30 -0.92
N GLN A 47 -9.50 5.76 -1.46
CA GLN A 47 -9.14 5.57 -2.86
C GLN A 47 -9.11 4.08 -3.23
N LEU A 48 -8.49 3.24 -2.39
CA LEU A 48 -8.40 1.80 -2.64
C LEU A 48 -9.78 1.11 -2.56
N ILE A 49 -10.63 1.50 -1.61
CA ILE A 49 -12.01 0.98 -1.51
C ILE A 49 -12.79 1.28 -2.79
N LEU A 50 -12.76 2.55 -3.24
CA LEU A 50 -13.46 2.98 -4.45
C LEU A 50 -12.95 2.27 -5.70
N HIS A 51 -11.63 2.17 -5.88
CA HIS A 51 -11.07 1.49 -7.04
C HIS A 51 -11.47 0.01 -7.06
N LYS A 52 -11.42 -0.67 -5.91
CA LYS A 52 -11.79 -2.09 -5.82
C LYS A 52 -13.28 -2.36 -6.05
N SER A 53 -14.17 -1.41 -5.73
CA SER A 53 -15.59 -1.58 -5.99
C SER A 53 -15.95 -1.50 -7.49
N MET A 54 -15.04 -1.01 -8.33
CA MET A 54 -15.22 -0.88 -9.78
C MET A 54 -14.26 -1.75 -10.62
N CYS A 55 -13.33 -2.46 -9.98
CA CYS A 55 -12.30 -3.24 -10.65
C CYS A 55 -12.16 -4.63 -10.03
N ASP A 56 -12.78 -5.62 -10.67
CA ASP A 56 -12.78 -7.01 -10.22
C ASP A 56 -11.37 -7.62 -10.18
N ALA A 57 -10.51 -7.24 -11.12
CA ALA A 57 -9.13 -7.71 -11.17
C ALA A 57 -8.34 -7.32 -9.91
N CYS A 58 -8.47 -6.08 -9.43
CA CYS A 58 -7.83 -5.65 -8.19
C CYS A 58 -8.45 -6.30 -6.94
N THR A 59 -9.75 -6.62 -6.98
CA THR A 59 -10.39 -7.39 -5.91
C THR A 59 -9.91 -8.84 -5.88
N ALA A 60 -9.74 -9.48 -7.03
CA ALA A 60 -9.17 -10.82 -7.15
C ALA A 60 -7.70 -10.84 -6.71
N TYR A 61 -6.91 -9.86 -7.16
CA TYR A 61 -5.51 -9.69 -6.77
C TYR A 61 -5.35 -9.63 -5.24
N GLU A 62 -6.17 -8.84 -4.54
CA GLU A 62 -6.09 -8.78 -3.07
C GLU A 62 -6.36 -10.14 -2.41
N LYS A 63 -7.33 -10.91 -2.91
CA LYS A 63 -7.61 -12.25 -2.38
C LYS A 63 -6.42 -13.18 -2.59
N GLN A 64 -5.79 -13.13 -3.76
CA GLN A 64 -4.61 -13.93 -4.10
C GLN A 64 -3.40 -13.53 -3.25
N SER A 65 -3.12 -12.24 -3.11
CA SER A 65 -2.01 -11.73 -2.30
C SER A 65 -2.16 -12.14 -0.82
N LYS A 66 -3.36 -12.02 -0.24
CA LYS A 66 -3.66 -12.52 1.11
C LYS A 66 -3.47 -14.03 1.26
N PHE A 67 -3.84 -14.80 0.23
CA PHE A 67 -3.64 -16.24 0.25
C PHE A 67 -2.15 -16.58 0.25
N LEU A 68 -1.35 -15.93 -0.61
CA LEU A 68 0.10 -16.11 -0.67
C LEU A 68 0.76 -15.78 0.68
N ASP A 69 0.46 -14.61 1.26
CA ASP A 69 1.00 -14.20 2.56
C ASP A 69 0.67 -15.21 3.67
N LYS A 70 -0.56 -15.76 3.68
CA LYS A 70 -0.97 -16.79 4.65
C LYS A 70 -0.19 -18.10 4.46
N VAL A 71 0.02 -18.54 3.23
CA VAL A 71 0.76 -19.76 2.92
C VAL A 71 2.24 -19.61 3.28
N LEU A 72 2.85 -18.46 2.95
CA LEU A 72 4.25 -18.17 3.27
C LEU A 72 4.48 -18.10 4.78
N LYS A 73 3.66 -17.35 5.53
CA LYS A 73 3.76 -17.27 7.00
C LYS A 73 3.59 -18.61 7.71
N LYS A 74 2.80 -19.53 7.14
CA LYS A 74 2.64 -20.88 7.71
C LYS A 74 3.92 -21.72 7.55
N ASN A 75 4.72 -21.44 6.52
CA ASN A 75 5.95 -22.17 6.21
C ASN A 75 7.20 -21.62 6.92
N ASP A 76 7.14 -20.43 7.54
CA ASP A 76 8.26 -19.86 8.31
C ASP A 76 8.68 -20.74 9.51
N ASN A 77 7.78 -21.59 10.02
CA ASN A 77 8.09 -22.58 11.06
C ASN A 77 8.43 -23.98 10.50
N ALA A 78 8.25 -24.19 9.20
CA ALA A 78 8.41 -25.51 8.56
C ALA A 78 9.83 -25.73 8.02
N PHE A 79 10.61 -24.67 7.85
CA PHE A 79 12.03 -24.74 7.58
C PHE A 79 12.77 -24.08 8.73
N PRO A 80 13.51 -24.83 9.57
CA PRO A 80 14.52 -24.21 10.41
C PRO A 80 15.58 -23.65 9.46
N PHE A 81 15.39 -22.39 9.05
CA PHE A 81 16.40 -21.66 8.30
C PHE A 81 17.50 -21.36 9.31
N ASN A 82 18.43 -22.32 9.44
CA ASN A 82 19.65 -22.18 10.19
C ASN A 82 20.55 -21.21 9.42
N ILE A 83 20.17 -19.93 9.31
CA ILE A 83 21.15 -18.91 8.94
C ILE A 83 22.15 -18.91 10.07
N THR A 84 23.33 -19.45 9.81
CA THR A 84 24.51 -19.02 10.53
C THR A 84 24.66 -17.55 10.18
N LEU A 85 24.13 -16.66 11.03
CA LEU A 85 24.36 -15.23 10.91
C LEU A 85 25.87 -15.07 11.06
N SER A 86 26.60 -14.92 9.96
CA SER A 86 28.00 -14.53 10.03
C SER A 86 28.01 -13.09 10.48
N VAL A 87 28.01 -12.89 11.79
CA VAL A 87 28.07 -11.55 12.36
C VAL A 87 29.44 -10.98 11.98
N ASN A 88 29.43 -9.94 11.15
CA ASN A 88 30.63 -9.18 10.85
C ASN A 88 30.88 -8.25 12.05
N GLU A 89 31.63 -8.76 13.03
CA GLU A 89 31.98 -8.03 14.25
C GLU A 89 32.70 -6.70 13.96
N GLU A 90 33.49 -6.63 12.88
CA GLU A 90 34.17 -5.41 12.46
C GLU A 90 33.16 -4.31 12.06
N LEU A 91 32.14 -4.68 11.26
CA LEU A 91 31.08 -3.77 10.85
C LEU A 91 30.27 -3.27 12.05
N LYS A 92 29.95 -4.18 12.99
CA LYS A 92 29.22 -3.84 14.23
C LYS A 92 29.98 -2.81 15.06
N GLN A 93 31.29 -2.99 15.25
CA GLN A 93 32.11 -2.03 15.99
C GLN A 93 32.21 -0.67 15.30
N LYS A 94 32.34 -0.64 13.96
CA LYS A 94 32.34 0.61 13.18
C LYS A 94 31.04 1.40 13.35
N ILE A 95 29.89 0.72 13.42
CA ILE A 95 28.58 1.39 13.63
C ILE A 95 28.51 1.98 15.03
N ILE A 96 28.89 1.23 16.08
CA ILE A 96 28.88 1.70 17.47
C ILE A 96 29.73 2.96 17.64
N ASN A 97 30.92 2.98 17.05
CA ASN A 97 31.85 4.10 17.15
C ASN A 97 31.37 5.38 16.43
N ARG A 98 30.41 5.28 15.51
CA ARG A 98 29.82 6.44 14.82
C ARG A 98 28.61 7.04 15.54
N ILE A 99 28.04 6.31 16.49
CA ILE A 99 26.85 6.72 17.25
C ILE A 99 27.24 7.23 18.65
N LYS A 100 28.43 6.88 19.14
CA LYS A 100 29.10 7.58 20.24
C LYS A 100 29.64 8.93 19.78
#